data_AF-A0A8H3F6Z4-F1
#
_entry.id   AF-A0A8H3F6Z4-F1
#
_cell.length_a   1.000
_cell.length_b   1.000
_cell.length_c   1.000
_cell.angle_alpha   90.00
_cell.angle_beta   90.00
_cell.angle_gamma   90.00
#
_symmetry.space_group_name_H-M   'P 1'
#
loop_
_entity.id
_entity.type
_entity.pdbx_description
1 polymer ?
#
loop_
_entity_poly.entity_id
_entity_poly.type
_entity_poly.pdbx_seq_one_letter_code
_entity_poly.pdbx_strand_id
1 'polypeptide(L)'
;MAAYPFSDGTPLASQWPIPPEYFFDYELQIPNGSAGTYFYHSHVGFQTVSCSGPLLVEDKVPPYKVDGERVIHIQELFNKTDTTIEQGLQATPFVFSGETNGFIINGETISNFGVTNQSSSQGLAIIDIEPNSMYRMRFIGAQALSYAALGIENHTDLQVIEADGSYTKPQSTTFLQIGSGQRFSALLKSKTCDELKQSGKMDYYIQIESRERPSNTTNYAILRYNNTCDIPSNTVTSAANTTYPDNKPIALPPTVDGFLDYVLQPLYPNNFPSASQVTRRVVLNVQQVLDKYIIWRDSNVTWTDNANDLVPHTTPNQPYLVSLYENQTAYTPSYSAALKNGGLDPSTQTFPAKIGEVLEIVLQNIGAHAVDNETGGGLDVHPWHAHGEHYYDIGGGPGAFDPNVAEERLKGTQPVLRDTTMLFRYNATTQPDEKHGWRAWRLRVQQPGVWMIHCHTLQHMLMGMQTVWVFGDAEQVLALPKADVEGYLTYGGDVYGNSSHAPDVVHFSELNGSTYGI
;
A
#
# COMPACT_ATOMS: atom_id res chain seq x y z
N MET A 1 6.20 -10.98 -5.10
CA MET A 1 5.50 -11.68 -6.19
C MET A 1 5.88 -10.94 -7.46
N ALA A 2 6.37 -11.64 -8.48
CA ALA A 2 6.75 -10.99 -9.73
C ALA A 2 5.53 -11.02 -10.66
N ALA A 3 4.96 -9.84 -10.93
CA ALA A 3 3.98 -9.71 -12.01
C ALA A 3 4.71 -9.79 -13.36
N TYR A 4 4.07 -10.39 -14.36
CA TYR A 4 4.54 -10.28 -15.74
C TYR A 4 4.34 -8.85 -16.27
N PRO A 5 5.06 -8.42 -17.34
CA PRO A 5 5.14 -7.01 -17.74
C PRO A 5 3.79 -6.31 -17.93
N PHE A 6 2.76 -7.02 -18.42
CA PHE A 6 1.40 -6.49 -18.63
C PHE A 6 0.38 -6.99 -17.60
N SER A 7 0.81 -7.60 -16.49
CA SER A 7 -0.07 -8.16 -15.46
C SER A 7 0.09 -7.47 -14.10
N ASP A 8 0.82 -6.34 -14.05
CA ASP A 8 0.92 -5.49 -12.87
C ASP A 8 -0.35 -4.64 -12.63
N GLY A 9 -1.18 -4.41 -13.68
CA GLY A 9 -2.48 -3.76 -13.51
C GLY A 9 -2.45 -2.25 -13.35
N THR A 10 -1.43 -1.58 -13.89
CA THR A 10 -1.14 -0.15 -13.66
C THR A 10 -1.32 0.70 -14.94
N PRO A 11 -2.42 1.46 -15.08
CA PRO A 11 -2.76 2.26 -16.28
C PRO A 11 -1.69 3.24 -16.77
N LEU A 12 -0.85 3.74 -15.86
CA LEU A 12 0.19 4.73 -16.18
C LEU A 12 1.59 4.12 -16.38
N ALA A 13 1.70 2.80 -16.25
CA ALA A 13 2.96 2.09 -16.34
C ALA A 13 2.85 0.85 -17.25
N SER A 14 2.18 -0.20 -16.79
CA SER A 14 2.22 -1.52 -17.43
C SER A 14 1.25 -1.71 -18.59
N GLN A 15 -0.02 -1.33 -18.44
CA GLN A 15 -1.08 -1.71 -19.40
C GLN A 15 -2.17 -0.66 -19.51
N TRP A 16 -3.02 -0.76 -20.54
CA TRP A 16 -4.24 0.06 -20.62
C TRP A 16 -5.27 -0.36 -19.56
N PRO A 17 -6.14 0.56 -19.08
CA PRO A 17 -7.29 0.16 -18.29
C PRO A 17 -8.25 -0.70 -19.13
N ILE A 18 -8.91 -1.67 -18.48
CA ILE A 18 -9.83 -2.59 -19.16
C ILE A 18 -11.10 -1.81 -19.56
N PRO A 19 -11.49 -1.79 -20.86
CA PRO A 19 -12.70 -1.10 -21.27
C PRO A 19 -13.97 -1.76 -20.69
N PRO A 20 -15.08 -1.01 -20.53
CA PRO A 20 -16.37 -1.60 -20.18
C PRO A 20 -16.75 -2.72 -21.15
N GLU A 21 -17.32 -3.82 -20.63
CA GLU A 21 -17.72 -5.02 -21.37
C GLU A 21 -16.57 -5.88 -21.95
N TYR A 22 -15.32 -5.57 -21.58
CA TYR A 22 -14.15 -6.40 -21.90
C TYR A 22 -13.63 -7.16 -20.67
N PHE A 23 -12.85 -8.20 -20.92
CA PHE A 23 -12.20 -9.05 -19.92
C PHE A 23 -10.69 -9.15 -20.21
N PHE A 24 -9.88 -9.30 -19.17
CA PHE A 24 -8.43 -9.42 -19.26
C PHE A 24 -7.94 -10.51 -18.30
N ASP A 25 -7.06 -11.39 -18.78
CA ASP A 25 -6.50 -12.45 -17.96
C ASP A 25 -5.16 -12.00 -17.35
N TYR A 26 -5.14 -11.87 -16.03
CA TYR A 26 -3.93 -11.60 -15.26
C TYR A 26 -3.19 -12.89 -14.95
N GLU A 27 -1.97 -13.05 -15.46
CA GLU A 27 -1.09 -14.16 -15.08
C GLU A 27 -0.08 -13.67 -14.03
N LEU A 28 -0.01 -14.39 -12.90
CA LEU A 28 0.89 -14.09 -11.80
C LEU A 28 1.82 -15.27 -11.55
N GLN A 29 3.12 -15.01 -11.45
CA GLN A 29 4.08 -16.00 -11.00
C GLN A 29 4.24 -15.91 -9.48
N ILE A 30 3.99 -17.02 -8.80
CA ILE A 30 4.15 -17.13 -7.34
C ILE A 30 5.44 -17.90 -7.03
N PRO A 31 6.60 -17.23 -6.91
CA PRO A 31 7.85 -17.92 -6.60
C PRO A 31 7.82 -18.49 -5.18
N ASN A 32 8.60 -19.55 -4.96
CA ASN A 32 8.80 -20.12 -3.64
C ASN A 32 9.25 -19.03 -2.65
N GLY A 33 8.65 -19.04 -1.45
CA GLY A 33 8.91 -18.00 -0.45
C GLY A 33 7.97 -16.79 -0.53
N SER A 34 7.02 -16.76 -1.46
CA SER A 34 5.97 -15.70 -1.54
C SER A 34 4.75 -15.97 -0.66
N ALA A 35 4.82 -16.92 0.30
CA ALA A 35 3.70 -17.20 1.17
C ALA A 35 3.48 -16.06 2.16
N GLY A 36 2.25 -15.54 2.24
CA GLY A 36 1.99 -14.30 2.97
C GLY A 36 0.59 -13.75 2.76
N THR A 37 0.40 -12.52 3.25
CA THR A 37 -0.84 -11.75 3.16
C THR A 37 -0.68 -10.65 2.13
N TYR A 38 -1.43 -10.77 1.04
CA TYR A 38 -1.56 -9.78 -0.01
C TYR A 38 -3.02 -9.38 -0.15
N PHE A 39 -3.27 -8.44 -1.05
CA PHE A 39 -4.61 -8.07 -1.48
C PHE A 39 -4.50 -7.53 -2.90
N TYR A 40 -5.59 -7.62 -3.66
CA TYR A 40 -5.72 -6.94 -4.93
C TYR A 40 -6.60 -5.71 -4.74
N HIS A 41 -6.39 -4.69 -5.57
CA HIS A 41 -7.30 -3.56 -5.68
C HIS A 41 -7.25 -2.96 -7.09
N SER A 42 -8.30 -2.23 -7.47
CA SER A 42 -8.28 -1.45 -8.72
C SER A 42 -7.18 -0.39 -8.67
N HIS A 43 -6.51 -0.14 -9.79
CA HIS A 43 -5.53 0.95 -9.95
C HIS A 43 -6.05 2.02 -10.93
N VAL A 44 -7.38 2.15 -11.03
CA VAL A 44 -8.06 3.10 -11.91
C VAL A 44 -8.88 4.09 -11.09
N GLY A 45 -8.56 5.39 -11.21
CA GLY A 45 -9.31 6.45 -10.54
C GLY A 45 -9.40 6.22 -9.03
N PHE A 46 -10.61 6.38 -8.49
CA PHE A 46 -10.90 6.19 -7.06
C PHE A 46 -11.43 4.78 -6.73
N GLN A 47 -11.48 3.86 -7.70
CA GLN A 47 -12.19 2.58 -7.59
C GLN A 47 -11.66 1.64 -6.49
N THR A 48 -10.43 1.83 -6.00
CA THR A 48 -9.84 1.07 -4.88
C THR A 48 -10.78 0.98 -3.67
N VAL A 49 -11.56 2.04 -3.39
CA VAL A 49 -12.48 2.07 -2.23
C VAL A 49 -13.59 1.03 -2.31
N SER A 50 -13.96 0.60 -3.51
CA SER A 50 -15.06 -0.35 -3.76
C SER A 50 -14.59 -1.67 -4.39
N CYS A 51 -13.44 -1.68 -5.05
CA CYS A 51 -12.87 -2.83 -5.76
C CYS A 51 -11.54 -3.24 -5.13
N SER A 52 -11.59 -3.95 -4.01
CA SER A 52 -10.43 -4.56 -3.36
C SER A 52 -10.81 -5.85 -2.63
N GLY A 53 -9.85 -6.75 -2.45
CA GLY A 53 -10.07 -8.00 -1.74
C GLY A 53 -8.80 -8.72 -1.30
N PRO A 54 -8.85 -9.54 -0.23
CA PRO A 54 -7.69 -10.29 0.24
C PRO A 54 -7.17 -11.28 -0.81
N LEU A 55 -5.85 -11.40 -0.91
CA LEU A 55 -5.14 -12.41 -1.71
C LEU A 55 -4.17 -13.13 -0.77
N LEU A 56 -4.52 -14.36 -0.36
CA LEU A 56 -3.72 -15.12 0.59
C LEU A 56 -2.92 -16.18 -0.16
N VAL A 57 -1.59 -16.15 0.01
CA VAL A 57 -0.70 -17.19 -0.52
C VAL A 57 -0.29 -18.07 0.64
N GLU A 58 -0.72 -19.33 0.61
CA GLU A 58 -0.45 -20.29 1.67
C GLU A 58 0.96 -20.87 1.56
N ASP A 59 1.58 -21.09 2.72
CA ASP A 59 2.80 -21.87 2.80
C ASP A 59 2.43 -23.36 2.89
N LYS A 60 3.18 -24.20 2.19
CA LYS A 60 3.04 -25.66 2.33
C LYS A 60 3.33 -26.10 3.76
N VAL A 61 4.27 -25.42 4.44
CA VAL A 61 4.62 -25.69 5.84
C VAL A 61 4.77 -24.35 6.58
N PRO A 62 3.70 -23.80 7.17
CA PRO A 62 3.78 -22.52 7.86
C PRO A 62 4.72 -22.59 9.07
N PRO A 63 5.56 -21.56 9.31
CA PRO A 63 6.53 -21.56 10.41
C PRO A 63 5.88 -21.43 11.80
N TYR A 64 4.67 -20.88 11.86
CA TYR A 64 3.90 -20.70 13.08
C TYR A 64 2.68 -21.61 13.08
N LYS A 65 2.53 -22.40 14.14
CA LYS A 65 1.36 -23.25 14.33
C LYS A 65 0.20 -22.42 14.87
N VAL A 66 -0.95 -22.53 14.22
CA VAL A 66 -2.19 -21.85 14.61
C VAL A 66 -3.37 -22.81 14.45
N ASP A 67 -4.41 -22.59 15.23
CA ASP A 67 -5.67 -23.36 15.21
C ASP A 67 -6.66 -22.76 14.20
N GLY A 68 -6.45 -21.51 13.78
CA GLY A 68 -7.24 -20.87 12.74
C GLY A 68 -6.67 -19.52 12.30
N GLU A 69 -7.22 -19.00 11.21
CA GLU A 69 -6.85 -17.68 10.67
C GLU A 69 -8.09 -16.79 10.55
N ARG A 70 -7.90 -15.48 10.72
CA ARG A 70 -8.96 -14.47 10.52
C ARG A 70 -8.39 -13.29 9.75
N VAL A 71 -9.13 -12.83 8.74
CA VAL A 71 -8.79 -11.64 7.97
C VAL A 71 -9.51 -10.43 8.55
N ILE A 72 -8.80 -9.31 8.65
CA ILE A 72 -9.29 -7.98 9.00
C ILE A 72 -8.91 -7.06 7.83
N HIS A 73 -9.81 -6.95 6.86
CA HIS A 73 -9.71 -6.08 5.69
C HIS A 73 -10.29 -4.71 6.03
N ILE A 74 -9.43 -3.68 6.05
CA ILE A 74 -9.76 -2.34 6.54
C ILE A 74 -9.91 -1.40 5.34
N GLN A 75 -11.13 -0.97 5.06
CA GLN A 75 -11.48 -0.02 4.01
C GLN A 75 -12.02 1.28 4.64
N GLU A 76 -12.33 2.27 3.80
CA GLU A 76 -12.93 3.54 4.21
C GLU A 76 -14.22 3.84 3.44
N LEU A 77 -15.13 4.53 4.11
CA LEU A 77 -16.39 5.01 3.56
C LEU A 77 -16.29 6.49 3.20
N PHE A 78 -16.73 6.83 1.99
CA PHE A 78 -16.98 8.20 1.56
C PHE A 78 -18.45 8.36 1.16
N ASN A 79 -19.04 9.51 1.47
CA ASN A 79 -20.44 9.84 1.17
C ASN A 79 -20.62 10.57 -0.17
N LYS A 80 -19.53 10.74 -0.93
CA LYS A 80 -19.51 11.28 -2.30
C LYS A 80 -19.19 10.15 -3.28
N THR A 81 -19.66 10.29 -4.51
CA THR A 81 -19.29 9.37 -5.60
C THR A 81 -17.82 9.56 -5.99
N ASP A 82 -17.19 8.50 -6.48
CA ASP A 82 -15.83 8.49 -7.02
C ASP A 82 -15.62 9.65 -8.01
N THR A 83 -16.52 9.79 -9.00
CA THR A 83 -16.47 10.88 -9.99
C THR A 83 -16.51 12.27 -9.35
N THR A 84 -17.33 12.48 -8.30
CA THR A 84 -17.37 13.78 -7.61
C THR A 84 -16.07 14.07 -6.87
N ILE A 85 -15.46 13.05 -6.27
CA ILE A 85 -14.17 13.18 -5.57
C ILE A 85 -13.07 13.47 -6.59
N GLU A 86 -12.94 12.67 -7.63
CA GLU A 86 -11.94 12.82 -8.69
C GLU A 86 -12.00 14.22 -9.34
N GLN A 87 -13.20 14.65 -9.76
CA GLN A 87 -13.40 15.98 -10.34
C GLN A 87 -13.03 17.10 -9.37
N GLY A 88 -13.30 16.93 -8.08
CA GLY A 88 -12.95 17.92 -7.06
C GLY A 88 -11.45 18.02 -6.83
N LEU A 89 -10.76 16.89 -6.75
CA LEU A 89 -9.31 16.84 -6.53
C LEU A 89 -8.52 17.38 -7.72
N GLN A 90 -9.07 17.28 -8.93
CA GLN A 90 -8.47 17.80 -10.17
C GLN A 90 -9.03 19.17 -10.58
N ALA A 91 -9.93 19.78 -9.81
CA ALA A 91 -10.53 21.07 -10.15
C ALA A 91 -9.57 22.24 -9.90
N THR A 92 -9.78 23.32 -10.66
CA THR A 92 -9.24 24.65 -10.39
C THR A 92 -10.42 25.64 -10.30
N PRO A 93 -10.86 26.09 -9.11
CA PRO A 93 -10.24 25.87 -7.81
C PRO A 93 -10.43 24.44 -7.25
N PHE A 94 -9.43 23.96 -6.51
CA PHE A 94 -9.41 22.65 -5.85
C PHE A 94 -10.59 22.48 -4.89
N VAL A 95 -11.16 21.27 -4.88
CA VAL A 95 -12.23 20.88 -3.96
C VAL A 95 -11.87 19.57 -3.27
N PHE A 96 -11.56 19.65 -1.98
CA PHE A 96 -11.26 18.47 -1.18
C PHE A 96 -12.44 17.48 -1.13
N SER A 97 -12.13 16.17 -1.10
CA SER A 97 -13.12 15.11 -0.88
C SER A 97 -13.87 15.30 0.44
N GLY A 98 -13.20 15.86 1.46
CA GLY A 98 -13.59 15.75 2.86
C GLY A 98 -12.91 14.54 3.52
N GLU A 99 -12.96 14.50 4.85
CA GLU A 99 -12.48 13.35 5.62
C GLU A 99 -13.29 12.09 5.33
N THR A 100 -12.73 10.92 5.65
CA THR A 100 -13.50 9.67 5.62
C THR A 100 -14.69 9.74 6.59
N ASN A 101 -15.81 9.18 6.17
CA ASN A 101 -17.03 9.08 6.96
C ASN A 101 -17.02 7.88 7.94
N GLY A 102 -16.04 6.99 7.83
CA GLY A 102 -15.93 5.80 8.67
C GLY A 102 -15.00 4.76 8.08
N PHE A 103 -14.48 3.87 8.92
CA PHE A 103 -13.86 2.62 8.46
C PHE A 103 -14.91 1.54 8.20
N ILE A 104 -14.63 0.71 7.20
CA ILE A 104 -15.36 -0.52 6.89
C ILE A 104 -14.43 -1.69 7.24
N ILE A 105 -14.90 -2.65 8.04
CA ILE A 105 -14.12 -3.85 8.39
C ILE A 105 -14.80 -5.04 7.72
N ASN A 106 -14.08 -5.77 6.87
CA ASN A 106 -14.60 -6.92 6.13
C ASN A 106 -15.93 -6.64 5.38
N GLY A 107 -16.09 -5.43 4.83
CA GLY A 107 -17.30 -5.01 4.11
C GLY A 107 -18.45 -4.50 4.99
N GLU A 108 -18.32 -4.55 6.33
CA GLU A 108 -19.37 -4.18 7.28
C GLU A 108 -19.03 -2.89 8.04
N THR A 109 -20.04 -2.04 8.24
CA THR A 109 -19.98 -0.89 9.15
C THR A 109 -21.40 -0.45 9.54
N ILE A 110 -21.53 0.30 10.62
CA ILE A 110 -22.75 1.08 10.87
C ILE A 110 -22.60 2.42 10.16
N SER A 111 -23.56 2.78 9.31
CA SER A 111 -23.57 4.04 8.59
C SER A 111 -24.97 4.61 8.47
N ASN A 112 -25.09 5.93 8.67
CA ASN A 112 -26.32 6.69 8.43
C ASN A 112 -26.31 7.42 7.07
N PHE A 113 -25.32 7.18 6.20
CA PHE A 113 -25.11 7.91 4.95
C PHE A 113 -25.88 7.38 3.73
N GLY A 114 -27.03 6.72 3.92
CA GLY A 114 -27.86 6.26 2.80
C GLY A 114 -27.14 5.28 1.88
N VAL A 115 -26.42 4.31 2.46
CA VAL A 115 -25.65 3.28 1.74
C VAL A 115 -26.59 2.47 0.84
N THR A 116 -26.17 2.24 -0.42
CA THR A 116 -26.97 1.54 -1.45
C THR A 116 -27.30 0.10 -1.09
N ASN A 117 -26.40 -0.58 -0.37
CA ASN A 117 -26.67 -1.88 0.23
C ASN A 117 -27.00 -1.72 1.73
N GLN A 118 -28.29 -1.84 2.07
CA GLN A 118 -28.73 -1.70 3.44
C GLN A 118 -28.26 -2.84 4.35
N SER A 119 -27.97 -4.05 3.82
CA SER A 119 -27.60 -5.18 4.68
C SER A 119 -26.19 -5.05 5.26
N SER A 120 -25.24 -4.49 4.49
CA SER A 120 -23.84 -4.30 4.90
C SER A 120 -23.58 -2.99 5.66
N SER A 121 -24.61 -2.17 5.86
CA SER A 121 -24.55 -0.88 6.56
C SER A 121 -25.30 -0.87 7.89
N GLN A 122 -25.82 -2.03 8.31
CA GLN A 122 -26.69 -2.18 9.49
C GLN A 122 -25.97 -2.82 10.68
N GLY A 123 -24.72 -3.27 10.52
CA GLY A 123 -24.02 -4.02 11.53
C GLY A 123 -22.51 -3.79 11.56
N LEU A 124 -21.92 -4.05 12.73
CA LEU A 124 -20.49 -4.25 12.93
C LEU A 124 -20.09 -5.61 12.38
N ALA A 125 -18.89 -5.69 11.80
CA ALA A 125 -18.29 -6.97 11.45
C ALA A 125 -18.16 -7.85 12.70
N ILE A 126 -18.48 -9.14 12.57
CA ILE A 126 -18.28 -10.13 13.63
C ILE A 126 -17.17 -11.08 13.18
N ILE A 127 -16.16 -11.23 14.03
CA ILE A 127 -15.00 -12.10 13.85
C ILE A 127 -15.10 -13.21 14.90
N ASP A 128 -15.65 -14.35 14.50
CA ASP A 128 -15.88 -15.47 15.42
C ASP A 128 -14.58 -16.24 15.69
N ILE A 129 -14.28 -16.56 16.94
CA ILE A 129 -13.11 -17.33 17.38
C ILE A 129 -13.48 -18.37 18.44
N GLU A 130 -12.66 -19.40 18.58
CA GLU A 130 -12.77 -20.42 19.60
C GLU A 130 -11.93 -20.07 20.84
N PRO A 131 -12.38 -20.42 22.03
CA PRO A 131 -11.59 -20.33 23.26
C PRO A 131 -10.42 -21.33 23.27
N ASN A 132 -9.37 -21.03 24.03
CA ASN A 132 -8.15 -21.84 24.16
C ASN A 132 -7.39 -22.10 22.84
N SER A 133 -7.45 -21.18 21.90
CA SER A 133 -6.91 -21.32 20.55
C SER A 133 -5.89 -20.23 20.21
N MET A 134 -4.95 -20.55 19.34
CA MET A 134 -3.99 -19.62 18.76
C MET A 134 -4.45 -19.23 17.34
N TYR A 135 -4.74 -17.95 17.13
CA TYR A 135 -5.17 -17.43 15.83
C TYR A 135 -4.08 -16.63 15.13
N ARG A 136 -3.95 -16.78 13.81
CA ARG A 136 -3.28 -15.79 12.95
C ARG A 136 -4.30 -14.75 12.50
N MET A 137 -4.17 -13.53 12.99
CA MET A 137 -4.96 -12.38 12.57
C MET A 137 -4.23 -11.67 11.44
N ARG A 138 -4.82 -11.61 10.24
CA ARG A 138 -4.25 -10.99 9.03
C ARG A 138 -4.89 -9.63 8.80
N PHE A 139 -4.15 -8.56 9.06
CA PHE A 139 -4.59 -7.18 8.91
C PHE A 139 -4.17 -6.65 7.55
N ILE A 140 -5.11 -6.08 6.80
CA ILE A 140 -4.88 -5.52 5.47
C ILE A 140 -5.37 -4.07 5.48
N GLY A 141 -4.45 -3.14 5.25
CA GLY A 141 -4.76 -1.73 5.08
C GLY A 141 -5.15 -1.42 3.64
N ALA A 142 -6.45 -1.35 3.36
CA ALA A 142 -7.03 -0.99 2.07
C ALA A 142 -7.79 0.36 2.15
N GLN A 143 -7.32 1.26 3.01
CA GLN A 143 -7.87 2.61 3.16
C GLN A 143 -7.53 3.48 1.94
N ALA A 144 -8.25 4.58 1.74
CA ALA A 144 -7.93 5.54 0.67
C ALA A 144 -7.22 6.81 1.18
N LEU A 145 -7.34 7.12 2.46
CA LEU A 145 -6.86 8.39 3.04
C LEU A 145 -6.12 8.23 4.36
N SER A 146 -6.69 7.54 5.34
CA SER A 146 -6.19 7.63 6.72
C SER A 146 -5.11 6.59 7.06
N TYR A 147 -4.10 7.03 7.82
CA TYR A 147 -3.36 6.13 8.70
C TYR A 147 -4.26 5.73 9.87
N ALA A 148 -4.15 4.49 10.36
CA ALA A 148 -5.05 4.01 11.42
C ALA A 148 -4.28 3.40 12.59
N ALA A 149 -4.86 3.50 13.78
CA ALA A 149 -4.50 2.70 14.94
C ALA A 149 -5.67 1.76 15.29
N LEU A 150 -5.37 0.50 15.60
CA LEU A 150 -6.35 -0.52 15.93
C LEU A 150 -5.92 -1.33 17.15
N GLY A 151 -6.88 -1.66 18.01
CA GLY A 151 -6.67 -2.55 19.15
C GLY A 151 -7.85 -3.48 19.38
N ILE A 152 -7.62 -4.52 20.16
CA ILE A 152 -8.64 -5.52 20.51
C ILE A 152 -8.83 -5.49 22.02
N GLU A 153 -10.05 -5.23 22.46
CA GLU A 153 -10.39 -5.06 23.86
C GLU A 153 -9.98 -6.30 24.67
N ASN A 154 -9.21 -6.10 25.74
CA ASN A 154 -8.70 -7.15 26.61
C ASN A 154 -7.85 -8.24 25.91
N HIS A 155 -7.27 -7.95 24.74
CA HIS A 155 -6.32 -8.80 24.01
C HIS A 155 -5.09 -7.97 23.65
N THR A 156 -4.22 -7.73 24.64
CA THR A 156 -3.10 -6.78 24.54
C THR A 156 -1.75 -7.43 24.23
N ASP A 157 -1.72 -8.71 23.88
CA ASP A 157 -0.50 -9.39 23.40
C ASP A 157 -0.74 -9.90 21.97
N LEU A 158 -0.57 -8.99 21.02
CA LEU A 158 -0.53 -9.32 19.59
C LEU A 158 0.93 -9.51 19.19
N GLN A 159 1.28 -10.70 18.72
CA GLN A 159 2.66 -10.97 18.31
C GLN A 159 2.76 -10.87 16.78
N VAL A 160 3.29 -9.77 16.26
CA VAL A 160 3.49 -9.56 14.81
C VAL A 160 4.51 -10.57 14.30
N ILE A 161 4.10 -11.39 13.34
CA ILE A 161 4.88 -12.50 12.76
C ILE A 161 5.07 -12.39 11.25
N GLU A 162 4.42 -11.42 10.60
CA GLU A 162 4.54 -11.16 9.17
C GLU A 162 4.31 -9.67 8.91
N ALA A 163 5.06 -9.11 7.97
CA ALA A 163 4.83 -7.78 7.44
C ALA A 163 4.94 -7.82 5.90
N ASP A 164 3.92 -7.34 5.20
CA ASP A 164 3.82 -7.27 3.74
C ASP A 164 4.21 -8.56 3.00
N GLY A 165 3.79 -9.73 3.50
CA GLY A 165 4.11 -11.03 2.89
C GLY A 165 5.44 -11.64 3.32
N SER A 166 6.24 -10.96 4.15
CA SER A 166 7.50 -11.48 4.68
C SER A 166 7.35 -11.92 6.14
N TYR A 167 7.70 -13.16 6.45
CA TYR A 167 7.73 -13.65 7.83
C TYR A 167 8.81 -12.95 8.67
N THR A 168 8.43 -12.54 9.87
CA THR A 168 9.30 -11.94 10.87
C THR A 168 9.43 -12.88 12.06
N LYS A 169 10.42 -12.67 12.92
CA LYS A 169 10.36 -13.18 14.31
C LYS A 169 9.18 -12.50 15.03
N PRO A 170 8.56 -13.15 16.03
CA PRO A 170 7.44 -12.56 16.74
C PRO A 170 7.84 -11.27 17.46
N GLN A 171 7.08 -10.20 17.25
CA GLN A 171 7.24 -8.92 17.93
C GLN A 171 5.92 -8.54 18.63
N SER A 172 5.91 -8.58 19.96
CA SER A 172 4.71 -8.25 20.76
C SER A 172 4.37 -6.76 20.71
N THR A 173 3.07 -6.48 20.63
CA THR A 173 2.49 -5.15 20.75
C THR A 173 1.08 -5.23 21.34
N THR A 174 0.61 -4.13 21.94
CA THR A 174 -0.74 -4.02 22.50
C THR A 174 -1.78 -3.46 21.50
N PHE A 175 -1.30 -2.87 20.41
CA PHE A 175 -2.10 -2.28 19.32
C PHE A 175 -1.31 -2.36 18.01
N LEU A 176 -2.00 -2.15 16.88
CA LEU A 176 -1.39 -2.02 15.57
C LEU A 176 -1.58 -0.61 15.05
N GLN A 177 -0.61 -0.12 14.28
CA GLN A 177 -0.82 0.97 13.36
C GLN A 177 -0.55 0.52 11.94
N ILE A 178 -1.41 0.95 11.01
CA ILE A 178 -1.45 0.43 9.65
C ILE A 178 -1.83 1.55 8.68
N GLY A 179 -0.99 1.76 7.67
CA GLY A 179 -1.30 2.62 6.53
C GLY A 179 -1.89 1.84 5.38
N SER A 180 -2.47 2.58 4.43
CA SER A 180 -2.92 1.99 3.17
C SER A 180 -1.76 1.30 2.46
N GLY A 181 -2.03 0.12 1.88
CA GLY A 181 -1.05 -0.75 1.25
C GLY A 181 -0.34 -1.71 2.20
N GLN A 182 -0.23 -1.40 3.51
CA GLN A 182 0.47 -2.27 4.46
C GLN A 182 -0.34 -3.51 4.85
N ARG A 183 0.36 -4.61 5.15
CA ARG A 183 -0.23 -5.81 5.75
C ARG A 183 0.60 -6.28 6.93
N PHE A 184 -0.07 -6.78 7.95
CA PHE A 184 0.57 -7.45 9.08
C PHE A 184 -0.19 -8.72 9.42
N SER A 185 0.52 -9.80 9.73
CA SER A 185 -0.08 -10.92 10.48
C SER A 185 0.39 -10.88 11.92
N ALA A 186 -0.52 -11.07 12.87
CA ALA A 186 -0.18 -11.22 14.28
C ALA A 186 -0.82 -12.47 14.89
N LEU A 187 -0.12 -13.12 15.81
CA LEU A 187 -0.69 -14.16 16.64
C LEU A 187 -1.54 -13.55 17.75
N LEU A 188 -2.75 -14.07 17.92
CA LEU A 188 -3.67 -13.74 19.02
C LEU A 188 -4.00 -15.01 19.78
N LYS A 189 -3.66 -15.05 21.07
CA LYS A 189 -4.07 -16.12 21.97
C LYS A 189 -5.45 -15.81 22.50
N SER A 190 -6.41 -16.66 22.17
CA SER A 190 -7.76 -16.50 22.68
C SER A 190 -7.82 -16.86 24.16
N LYS A 191 -8.80 -16.29 24.85
CA LYS A 191 -9.08 -16.51 26.26
C LYS A 191 -9.46 -17.96 26.48
N THR A 192 -9.05 -18.46 27.64
CA THR A 192 -9.43 -19.77 28.12
C THR A 192 -10.89 -19.81 28.56
N CYS A 193 -11.44 -21.02 28.66
CA CYS A 193 -12.80 -21.17 29.18
C CYS A 193 -12.96 -20.63 30.60
N ASP A 194 -11.94 -20.73 31.45
CA ASP A 194 -12.00 -20.23 32.83
C ASP A 194 -12.02 -18.70 32.87
N GLU A 195 -11.23 -18.02 32.02
CA GLU A 195 -11.25 -16.56 31.90
C GLU A 195 -12.61 -16.04 31.38
N LEU A 196 -13.20 -16.73 30.40
CA LEU A 196 -14.52 -16.38 29.87
C LEU A 196 -15.62 -16.61 30.92
N LYS A 197 -15.58 -17.72 31.66
CA LYS A 197 -16.51 -17.99 32.77
C LYS A 197 -16.38 -16.96 33.89
N GLN A 198 -15.17 -16.54 34.23
CA GLN A 198 -14.91 -15.55 35.28
C GLN A 198 -15.40 -14.16 34.87
N SER A 199 -15.20 -13.78 33.60
CA SER A 199 -15.58 -12.45 33.11
C SER A 199 -17.05 -12.34 32.69
N GLY A 200 -17.70 -13.45 32.33
CA GLY A 200 -19.06 -13.45 31.78
C GLY A 200 -19.19 -12.71 30.45
N LYS A 201 -18.07 -12.49 29.74
CA LYS A 201 -17.99 -11.68 28.52
C LYS A 201 -17.53 -12.55 27.36
N MET A 202 -18.32 -12.59 26.29
CA MET A 202 -18.04 -13.38 25.08
C MET A 202 -17.75 -12.54 23.83
N ASP A 203 -18.13 -11.26 23.86
CA ASP A 203 -17.89 -10.32 22.76
C ASP A 203 -16.90 -9.25 23.22
N TYR A 204 -15.90 -8.95 22.40
CA TYR A 204 -14.90 -7.90 22.65
C TYR A 204 -14.85 -6.95 21.46
N TYR A 205 -14.68 -5.66 21.70
CA TYR A 205 -14.57 -4.71 20.59
C TYR A 205 -13.18 -4.73 19.96
N ILE A 206 -13.14 -4.78 18.63
CA ILE A 206 -12.01 -4.32 17.83
C ILE A 206 -12.27 -2.84 17.58
N GLN A 207 -11.45 -1.94 18.12
CA GLN A 207 -11.60 -0.49 17.93
C GLN A 207 -10.55 0.00 16.95
N ILE A 208 -10.97 0.77 15.95
CA ILE A 208 -10.09 1.43 14.98
C ILE A 208 -10.31 2.93 15.00
N GLU A 209 -9.24 3.69 14.89
CA GLU A 209 -9.27 5.14 14.82
C GLU A 209 -8.33 5.69 13.75
N SER A 210 -8.77 6.73 13.03
CA SER A 210 -7.88 7.47 12.14
C SER A 210 -6.81 8.22 12.91
N ARG A 211 -5.68 8.44 12.25
CA ARG A 211 -4.48 9.14 12.72
C ARG A 211 -4.02 10.09 11.64
N GLU A 212 -3.26 11.11 12.03
CA GLU A 212 -2.73 12.14 11.14
C GLU A 212 -3.81 12.97 10.38
N ARG A 213 -5.04 13.01 10.90
CA ARG A 213 -6.15 13.80 10.35
C ARG A 213 -6.57 14.92 11.34
N PRO A 214 -7.33 15.95 10.90
CA PRO A 214 -7.81 17.01 11.80
C PRO A 214 -8.64 16.52 12.99
N SER A 215 -9.32 15.38 12.85
CA SER A 215 -10.04 14.70 13.92
C SER A 215 -10.01 13.17 13.72
N ASN A 216 -10.17 12.42 14.81
CA ASN A 216 -10.19 10.97 14.75
C ASN A 216 -11.61 10.46 14.43
N THR A 217 -11.76 9.81 13.29
CA THR A 217 -12.90 8.94 12.97
C THR A 217 -12.72 7.63 13.72
N THR A 218 -13.75 7.14 14.42
CA THR A 218 -13.70 5.92 15.23
C THR A 218 -14.78 4.94 14.76
N ASN A 219 -14.39 3.69 14.49
CA ASN A 219 -15.31 2.60 14.13
C ASN A 219 -14.95 1.34 14.93
N TYR A 220 -15.81 0.33 14.84
CA TYR A 220 -15.68 -0.89 15.62
C TYR A 220 -15.95 -2.14 14.79
N ALA A 221 -15.45 -3.27 15.26
CA ALA A 221 -15.92 -4.62 14.95
C ALA A 221 -16.03 -5.42 16.24
N ILE A 222 -16.59 -6.63 16.19
CA ILE A 222 -16.76 -7.52 17.33
C ILE A 222 -15.87 -8.75 17.12
N LEU A 223 -15.00 -9.04 18.07
CA LEU A 223 -14.37 -10.35 18.24
C LEU A 223 -15.26 -11.19 19.14
N ARG A 224 -15.89 -12.22 18.58
CA ARG A 224 -16.90 -13.05 19.27
C ARG A 224 -16.36 -14.43 19.59
N TYR A 225 -16.48 -14.86 20.83
CA TYR A 225 -16.17 -16.23 21.23
C TYR A 225 -17.36 -17.15 20.96
N ASN A 226 -17.11 -18.26 20.28
CA ASN A 226 -18.06 -19.36 20.22
C ASN A 226 -18.19 -19.98 21.61
N ASN A 227 -19.43 -20.25 22.02
CA ASN A 227 -19.71 -20.77 23.36
C ASN A 227 -19.49 -22.29 23.46
N THR A 228 -18.27 -22.75 23.18
CA THR A 228 -17.83 -24.14 23.36
C THR A 228 -17.40 -24.45 24.80
N CYS A 229 -17.53 -23.47 25.71
CA CYS A 229 -17.19 -23.57 27.13
C CYS A 229 -18.39 -23.86 28.05
N ASP A 230 -19.58 -24.10 27.48
CA ASP A 230 -20.85 -24.34 28.18
C ASP A 230 -21.21 -23.23 29.19
N ILE A 231 -20.95 -21.98 28.84
CA ILE A 231 -21.31 -20.83 29.69
C ILE A 231 -22.82 -20.60 29.56
N PRO A 232 -23.59 -20.56 30.65
CA PRO A 232 -25.04 -20.36 30.56
C PRO A 232 -25.38 -19.04 29.85
N SER A 233 -26.19 -19.08 28.79
CA SER A 233 -26.47 -17.89 27.96
C SER A 233 -27.06 -16.70 28.73
N ASN A 234 -27.76 -16.96 29.84
CA ASN A 234 -28.30 -15.93 30.73
C ASN A 234 -27.24 -15.22 31.60
N THR A 235 -25.99 -15.69 31.57
CA THR A 235 -24.85 -15.11 32.32
C THR A 235 -23.86 -14.38 31.42
N VAL A 236 -24.09 -14.39 30.10
CA VAL A 236 -23.19 -13.78 29.12
C VAL A 236 -23.68 -12.38 28.74
N THR A 237 -22.77 -11.41 28.76
CA THR A 237 -22.99 -10.11 28.11
C THR A 237 -22.57 -10.20 26.65
N SER A 238 -23.50 -10.01 25.73
CA SER A 238 -23.23 -9.92 24.27
C SER A 238 -23.28 -8.46 23.83
N ALA A 239 -22.39 -8.07 22.93
CA ALA A 239 -22.40 -6.74 22.34
C ALA A 239 -23.48 -6.67 21.25
N ALA A 240 -24.25 -5.59 21.23
CA ALA A 240 -25.11 -5.29 20.08
C ALA A 240 -24.22 -5.01 18.87
N ASN A 241 -24.46 -5.70 17.76
CA ASN A 241 -23.75 -5.45 16.51
C ASN A 241 -24.39 -4.33 15.69
N THR A 242 -25.54 -3.79 16.07
CA THR A 242 -26.26 -2.74 15.33
C THR A 242 -26.01 -1.33 15.89
N THR A 243 -25.23 -1.20 16.96
CA THR A 243 -24.93 0.08 17.62
C THR A 243 -23.47 0.17 18.05
N TYR A 244 -22.92 1.39 18.09
CA TYR A 244 -21.61 1.65 18.69
C TYR A 244 -21.68 1.62 20.23
N PRO A 245 -20.56 1.30 20.92
CA PRO A 245 -20.51 1.41 22.36
C PRO A 245 -20.62 2.87 22.81
N ASP A 246 -21.27 3.11 23.96
CA ASP A 246 -21.46 4.45 24.53
C ASP A 246 -20.13 5.16 24.87
N ASN A 247 -19.10 4.39 25.21
CA ASN A 247 -17.77 4.87 25.51
C ASN A 247 -16.73 4.04 24.74
N LYS A 248 -15.59 4.66 24.40
CA LYS A 248 -14.45 3.96 23.78
C LYS A 248 -13.94 2.85 24.71
N PRO A 249 -14.01 1.56 24.32
CA PRO A 249 -13.51 0.47 25.15
C PRO A 249 -11.99 0.46 25.31
N ILE A 250 -11.27 1.06 24.36
CA ILE A 250 -9.80 1.08 24.33
C ILE A 250 -9.30 2.53 24.27
N ALA A 251 -8.31 2.86 25.10
CA ALA A 251 -7.55 4.10 24.98
C ALA A 251 -6.37 3.88 24.01
N LEU A 252 -6.63 3.99 22.70
CA LEU A 252 -5.58 3.85 21.70
C LEU A 252 -4.59 5.03 21.78
N PRO A 253 -3.27 4.80 21.65
CA PRO A 253 -2.29 5.87 21.69
C PRO A 253 -2.42 6.80 20.47
N PRO A 254 -1.82 8.01 20.53
CA PRO A 254 -1.59 8.82 19.33
C PRO A 254 -0.64 8.09 18.37
N THR A 255 -0.31 8.73 17.26
CA THR A 255 0.68 8.19 16.32
C THR A 255 2.01 7.91 16.99
N VAL A 256 2.52 6.71 16.81
CA VAL A 256 3.89 6.33 17.10
C VAL A 256 4.67 6.39 15.80
N ASP A 257 5.47 7.46 15.66
CA ASP A 257 6.38 7.59 14.52
C ASP A 257 7.36 6.41 14.52
N GLY A 258 7.47 5.74 13.37
CA GLY A 258 8.29 4.54 13.25
C GLY A 258 7.73 3.33 13.99
N PHE A 259 6.40 3.18 14.06
CA PHE A 259 5.78 1.96 14.57
C PHE A 259 6.38 0.70 13.91
N LEU A 260 6.97 -0.17 14.75
CA LEU A 260 7.70 -1.39 14.37
C LEU A 260 9.03 -1.20 13.61
N ASP A 261 9.48 0.04 13.40
CA ASP A 261 10.81 0.30 12.84
C ASP A 261 11.90 -0.28 13.75
N TYR A 262 12.97 -0.81 13.15
CA TYR A 262 14.17 -1.29 13.83
C TYR A 262 13.98 -2.50 14.78
N VAL A 263 12.74 -2.88 15.09
CA VAL A 263 12.40 -4.01 15.98
C VAL A 263 11.92 -5.24 15.22
N LEU A 264 11.37 -5.09 14.00
CA LEU A 264 11.10 -6.23 13.14
C LEU A 264 12.42 -6.88 12.71
N GLN A 265 12.44 -8.20 12.80
CA GLN A 265 13.59 -9.02 12.45
C GLN A 265 13.13 -10.12 11.50
N PRO A 266 13.88 -10.44 10.45
CA PRO A 266 13.47 -11.50 9.53
C PRO A 266 13.51 -12.85 10.26
N LEU A 267 12.54 -13.70 9.94
CA LEU A 267 12.49 -15.05 10.52
C LEU A 267 13.69 -15.89 10.08
N TYR A 268 14.07 -15.76 8.81
CA TYR A 268 15.20 -16.43 8.19
C TYR A 268 16.29 -15.43 7.81
N PRO A 269 17.57 -15.82 7.71
CA PRO A 269 18.60 -14.96 7.18
C PRO A 269 18.22 -14.42 5.79
N ASN A 270 18.36 -13.11 5.60
CA ASN A 270 18.12 -12.45 4.32
C ASN A 270 19.40 -11.77 3.80
N ASN A 271 19.38 -11.36 2.54
CA ASN A 271 20.54 -10.78 1.84
C ASN A 271 20.49 -9.24 1.81
N PHE A 272 20.18 -8.64 2.96
CA PHE A 272 20.10 -7.19 3.12
C PHE A 272 21.40 -6.48 2.68
N PRO A 273 21.36 -5.52 1.73
CA PRO A 273 22.55 -4.82 1.27
C PRO A 273 23.11 -3.82 2.30
N SER A 274 24.41 -3.87 2.56
CA SER A 274 25.10 -2.85 3.38
C SER A 274 25.25 -1.52 2.63
N ALA A 275 25.52 -0.43 3.36
CA ALA A 275 25.80 0.88 2.75
C ALA A 275 26.96 0.84 1.74
N SER A 276 27.98 0.01 1.99
CA SER A 276 29.11 -0.17 1.08
C SER A 276 28.76 -0.90 -0.23
N GLN A 277 27.63 -1.59 -0.28
CA GLN A 277 27.14 -2.25 -1.50
C GLN A 277 26.23 -1.34 -2.33
N VAL A 278 25.74 -0.21 -1.78
CA VAL A 278 24.89 0.74 -2.50
C VAL A 278 25.67 1.31 -3.68
N THR A 279 25.18 1.07 -4.90
CA THR A 279 25.78 1.57 -6.14
C THR A 279 25.29 2.97 -6.46
N ARG A 280 24.04 3.29 -6.10
CA ARG A 280 23.43 4.58 -6.35
C ARG A 280 22.37 4.91 -5.31
N ARG A 281 22.36 6.17 -4.87
CA ARG A 281 21.31 6.74 -4.03
C ARG A 281 20.44 7.67 -4.87
N VAL A 282 19.12 7.53 -4.76
CA VAL A 282 18.13 8.42 -5.37
C VAL A 282 17.32 9.05 -4.25
N VAL A 283 17.28 10.38 -4.19
CA VAL A 283 16.46 11.10 -3.21
C VAL A 283 15.25 11.66 -3.94
N LEU A 284 14.07 11.12 -3.61
CA LEU A 284 12.78 11.64 -4.02
C LEU A 284 12.36 12.72 -3.02
N ASN A 285 12.40 13.98 -3.45
CA ASN A 285 11.89 15.10 -2.66
C ASN A 285 10.38 15.17 -2.86
N VAL A 286 9.65 14.79 -1.83
CA VAL A 286 8.20 14.66 -1.79
C VAL A 286 7.61 15.98 -1.34
N GLN A 287 6.92 16.68 -2.25
CA GLN A 287 6.44 18.03 -1.99
C GLN A 287 5.05 18.29 -2.56
N GLN A 288 4.18 18.88 -1.74
CA GLN A 288 2.90 19.43 -2.20
C GLN A 288 3.11 20.83 -2.77
N VAL A 289 2.44 21.14 -3.88
CA VAL A 289 2.38 22.49 -4.45
C VAL A 289 0.96 23.03 -4.35
N LEU A 290 0.84 24.23 -3.76
CA LEU A 290 -0.42 24.91 -3.47
C LEU A 290 -0.57 26.15 -4.35
N ASP A 291 -1.65 26.17 -5.13
CA ASP A 291 -2.15 27.33 -5.88
C ASP A 291 -3.69 27.23 -5.84
N LYS A 292 -4.38 27.69 -6.89
CA LYS A 292 -5.79 27.36 -7.14
C LYS A 292 -6.00 25.85 -7.32
N TYR A 293 -4.96 25.08 -7.59
CA TYR A 293 -4.95 23.62 -7.61
C TYR A 293 -4.01 23.08 -6.52
N ILE A 294 -4.11 21.79 -6.24
CA ILE A 294 -3.15 21.08 -5.37
C ILE A 294 -2.59 19.90 -6.16
N ILE A 295 -1.27 19.85 -6.27
CA ILE A 295 -0.55 18.70 -6.86
C ILE A 295 0.58 18.24 -5.96
N TRP A 296 1.03 17.02 -6.19
CA TRP A 296 2.24 16.49 -5.61
C TRP A 296 3.38 16.42 -6.64
N ARG A 297 4.59 16.63 -6.16
CA ARG A 297 5.82 16.52 -6.92
C ARG A 297 6.78 15.60 -6.18
N ASP A 298 7.29 14.62 -6.91
CA ASP A 298 8.36 13.73 -6.47
C ASP A 298 9.61 14.07 -7.28
N SER A 299 10.49 14.90 -6.68
CA SER A 299 11.65 15.48 -7.37
C SER A 299 11.27 16.22 -8.67
N ASN A 300 10.26 17.09 -8.58
CA ASN A 300 9.68 17.90 -9.68
C ASN A 300 8.88 17.11 -10.74
N VAL A 301 8.64 15.82 -10.53
CA VAL A 301 7.76 15.02 -11.38
C VAL A 301 6.37 14.97 -10.76
N THR A 302 5.35 15.26 -11.57
CA THR A 302 3.94 15.00 -11.25
C THR A 302 3.46 14.01 -12.28
N TRP A 303 3.17 12.78 -11.86
CA TRP A 303 2.73 11.70 -12.76
C TRP A 303 1.22 11.52 -12.56
N THR A 304 0.39 11.92 -13.51
CA THR A 304 -1.08 11.85 -13.39
C THR A 304 -1.71 11.23 -14.65
N ASP A 305 -2.91 10.67 -14.51
CA ASP A 305 -3.71 10.11 -15.59
C ASP A 305 -4.48 11.17 -16.40
N ASN A 306 -4.58 12.40 -15.91
CA ASN A 306 -5.27 13.47 -16.61
C ASN A 306 -4.37 14.16 -17.65
N ALA A 307 -4.42 13.66 -18.88
CA ALA A 307 -3.66 14.20 -20.01
C ALA A 307 -4.16 15.56 -20.56
N ASN A 308 -5.29 16.08 -20.04
CA ASN A 308 -5.95 17.28 -20.58
C ASN A 308 -5.84 18.52 -19.68
N ASP A 309 -5.10 18.44 -18.57
CA ASP A 309 -5.01 19.53 -17.61
C ASP A 309 -3.93 20.57 -17.99
N LEU A 310 -4.10 21.82 -17.53
CA LEU A 310 -3.14 22.92 -17.69
C LEU A 310 -1.93 22.80 -16.74
N VAL A 311 -1.95 21.79 -15.87
CA VAL A 311 -0.96 21.46 -14.83
C VAL A 311 -0.03 20.34 -15.36
N PRO A 312 1.18 20.09 -14.80
CA PRO A 312 2.06 19.04 -15.32
C PRO A 312 1.38 17.68 -15.40
N HIS A 313 1.48 17.03 -16.56
CA HIS A 313 0.89 15.73 -16.87
C HIS A 313 1.98 14.70 -17.19
N THR A 314 1.61 13.43 -17.07
CA THR A 314 2.46 12.31 -17.45
C THR A 314 2.82 12.34 -18.93
N THR A 315 4.09 12.14 -19.24
CA THR A 315 4.54 11.89 -20.62
C THR A 315 5.15 10.49 -20.69
N PRO A 316 4.60 9.58 -21.52
CA PRO A 316 3.52 9.75 -22.50
C PRO A 316 2.11 9.69 -21.91
N ASN A 317 1.10 10.08 -22.69
CA ASN A 317 -0.33 10.05 -22.31
C ASN A 317 -0.97 8.65 -22.39
N GLN A 318 -0.15 7.61 -22.45
CA GLN A 318 -0.54 6.21 -22.53
C GLN A 318 0.39 5.40 -21.63
N PRO A 319 0.09 4.12 -21.34
CA PRO A 319 0.93 3.31 -20.46
C PRO A 319 2.39 3.35 -20.94
N TYR A 320 3.32 3.54 -20.00
CA TYR A 320 4.72 3.76 -20.36
C TYR A 320 5.34 2.54 -21.07
N LEU A 321 5.02 1.32 -20.63
CA LEU A 321 5.46 0.08 -21.26
C LEU A 321 4.93 -0.05 -22.70
N VAL A 322 3.65 0.26 -22.92
CA VAL A 322 3.05 0.30 -24.28
C VAL A 322 3.83 1.26 -25.17
N SER A 323 4.13 2.46 -24.67
CA SER A 323 4.89 3.47 -25.42
C SER A 323 6.30 3.03 -25.77
N LEU A 324 6.98 2.30 -24.89
CA LEU A 324 8.28 1.72 -25.18
C LEU A 324 8.22 0.70 -26.33
N TYR A 325 7.21 -0.16 -26.37
CA TYR A 325 7.00 -1.13 -27.47
C TYR A 325 6.60 -0.46 -28.80
N GLU A 326 5.87 0.65 -28.74
CA GLU A 326 5.45 1.38 -29.94
C GLU A 326 6.56 2.27 -30.51
N ASN A 327 7.27 3.02 -29.66
CA ASN A 327 8.29 3.98 -30.06
C ASN A 327 9.47 4.00 -29.08
N GLN A 328 10.23 2.92 -29.09
CA GLN A 328 11.43 2.75 -28.28
C GLN A 328 12.39 3.95 -28.33
N THR A 329 12.61 4.53 -29.52
CA THR A 329 13.56 5.66 -29.70
C THR A 329 13.14 6.90 -28.90
N ALA A 330 11.84 7.18 -28.80
CA ALA A 330 11.33 8.35 -28.09
C ALA A 330 11.28 8.13 -26.57
N TYR A 331 10.99 6.90 -26.13
CA TYR A 331 10.66 6.62 -24.74
C TYR A 331 11.71 5.84 -23.97
N THR A 332 12.78 5.33 -24.60
CA THR A 332 13.88 4.70 -23.85
C THR A 332 14.55 5.75 -22.95
N PRO A 333 14.55 5.56 -21.61
CA PRO A 333 15.10 6.56 -20.71
C PRO A 333 16.63 6.62 -20.76
N SER A 334 17.16 7.84 -20.66
CA SER A 334 18.61 8.05 -20.66
C SER A 334 19.21 7.85 -19.26
N TYR A 335 19.80 6.68 -19.02
CA TYR A 335 20.53 6.40 -17.77
C TYR A 335 21.62 7.45 -17.48
N SER A 336 22.32 7.93 -18.51
CA SER A 336 23.35 8.96 -18.34
C SER A 336 22.79 10.33 -17.94
N ALA A 337 21.58 10.68 -18.40
CA ALA A 337 20.89 11.89 -17.97
C ALA A 337 20.37 11.73 -16.54
N ALA A 338 19.83 10.57 -16.20
CA ALA A 338 19.40 10.24 -14.84
C ALA A 338 20.52 10.43 -13.82
N LEU A 339 21.74 9.94 -14.09
CA LEU A 339 22.89 10.15 -13.21
C LEU A 339 23.22 11.63 -12.96
N LYS A 340 22.99 12.51 -13.94
CA LYS A 340 23.25 13.95 -13.82
C LYS A 340 22.14 14.70 -13.08
N ASN A 341 20.96 14.08 -12.95
CA ASN A 341 19.76 14.70 -12.40
C ASN A 341 19.21 13.91 -11.19
N GLY A 342 20.11 13.35 -10.37
CA GLY A 342 19.74 12.73 -9.10
C GLY A 342 18.92 11.43 -9.21
N GLY A 343 18.90 10.79 -10.38
CA GLY A 343 18.17 9.56 -10.67
C GLY A 343 17.02 9.73 -11.68
N LEU A 344 16.60 10.96 -11.96
CA LEU A 344 15.50 11.28 -12.88
C LEU A 344 16.03 11.51 -14.30
N ASP A 345 15.49 10.82 -15.30
CA ASP A 345 15.66 11.23 -16.70
C ASP A 345 14.68 12.37 -17.03
N PRO A 346 15.13 13.61 -17.24
CA PRO A 346 14.23 14.74 -17.44
C PRO A 346 13.44 14.67 -18.76
N SER A 347 13.88 13.87 -19.73
CA SER A 347 13.18 13.75 -21.03
C SER A 347 11.94 12.87 -20.94
N THR A 348 12.05 11.75 -20.23
CA THR A 348 10.96 10.78 -20.07
C THR A 348 10.25 10.91 -18.73
N GLN A 349 10.79 11.72 -17.82
CA GLN A 349 10.33 11.89 -16.44
C GLN A 349 10.30 10.58 -15.63
N THR A 350 11.13 9.60 -16.02
CA THR A 350 11.23 8.30 -15.34
C THR A 350 12.55 8.13 -14.59
N PHE A 351 12.62 7.11 -13.75
CA PHE A 351 13.79 6.76 -12.96
C PHE A 351 14.41 5.44 -13.45
N PRO A 352 15.35 5.48 -14.43
CA PRO A 352 15.98 4.27 -14.94
C PRO A 352 17.01 3.70 -13.96
N ALA A 353 17.11 2.37 -13.91
CA ALA A 353 18.16 1.64 -13.19
C ALA A 353 18.58 0.38 -13.95
N LYS A 354 19.86 0.00 -13.83
CA LYS A 354 20.40 -1.20 -14.46
C LYS A 354 20.20 -2.42 -13.58
N ILE A 355 20.01 -3.57 -14.22
CA ILE A 355 20.04 -4.87 -13.54
C ILE A 355 21.39 -5.03 -12.82
N GLY A 356 21.33 -5.47 -11.56
CA GLY A 356 22.47 -5.64 -10.67
C GLY A 356 22.83 -4.40 -9.83
N GLU A 357 22.24 -3.23 -10.09
CA GLU A 357 22.40 -2.07 -9.19
C GLU A 357 21.84 -2.38 -7.80
N VAL A 358 22.48 -1.80 -6.79
CA VAL A 358 21.94 -1.72 -5.43
C VAL A 358 21.51 -0.28 -5.21
N LEU A 359 20.20 -0.04 -5.30
CA LEU A 359 19.64 1.27 -5.10
C LEU A 359 19.39 1.52 -3.62
N GLU A 360 19.71 2.73 -3.16
CA GLU A 360 19.13 3.30 -1.96
C GLU A 360 18.16 4.42 -2.34
N ILE A 361 16.87 4.17 -2.17
CA ILE A 361 15.81 5.14 -2.45
C ILE A 361 15.46 5.84 -1.16
N VAL A 362 15.58 7.16 -1.15
CA VAL A 362 15.27 8.00 0.00
C VAL A 362 14.05 8.84 -0.34
N LEU A 363 12.99 8.68 0.44
CA LEU A 363 11.80 9.50 0.39
C LEU A 363 11.98 10.63 1.40
N GLN A 364 12.10 11.87 0.93
CA GLN A 364 12.32 13.05 1.76
C GLN A 364 11.05 13.90 1.72
N ASN A 365 10.33 13.95 2.84
CA ASN A 365 9.20 14.87 3.05
C ASN A 365 9.71 16.32 3.08
N ILE A 366 9.06 17.19 2.31
CA ILE A 366 9.37 18.61 2.17
C ILE A 366 8.13 19.44 2.52
N GLY A 367 8.31 20.53 3.26
CA GLY A 367 7.24 21.50 3.52
C GLY A 367 6.61 22.00 2.23
N ALA A 368 5.27 22.00 2.17
CA ALA A 368 4.51 22.39 0.99
C ALA A 368 4.95 23.74 0.42
N HIS A 369 5.05 23.83 -0.90
CA HIS A 369 5.36 25.07 -1.61
C HIS A 369 4.05 25.76 -2.00
N ALA A 370 3.88 27.02 -1.61
CA ALA A 370 2.73 27.82 -2.06
C ALA A 370 3.20 28.83 -3.11
N VAL A 371 2.52 28.89 -4.26
CA VAL A 371 2.88 29.80 -5.37
C VAL A 371 2.73 31.27 -4.96
N ASP A 372 1.82 31.55 -4.03
CA ASP A 372 1.64 32.89 -3.43
C ASP A 372 2.72 33.25 -2.40
N ASN A 373 3.57 32.30 -1.99
CA ASN A 373 4.56 32.40 -0.92
C ASN A 373 4.00 32.79 0.47
N GLU A 374 2.69 32.68 0.70
CA GLU A 374 2.03 33.09 1.95
C GLU A 374 1.52 31.90 2.78
N THR A 375 1.17 30.76 2.13
CA THR A 375 0.42 29.66 2.76
C THR A 375 1.11 28.29 2.76
N GLY A 376 2.42 28.23 2.53
CA GLY A 376 3.20 27.00 2.45
C GLY A 376 3.54 26.34 3.80
N GLY A 377 4.35 25.27 3.74
CA GLY A 377 4.94 24.60 4.91
C GLY A 377 4.11 23.47 5.52
N GLY A 378 2.93 23.16 4.97
CA GLY A 378 2.15 21.99 5.38
C GLY A 378 2.90 20.68 5.15
N LEU A 379 2.71 19.71 6.04
CA LEU A 379 3.26 18.35 5.94
C LEU A 379 2.17 17.31 6.14
N ASP A 380 2.29 16.19 5.44
CA ASP A 380 1.39 15.04 5.58
C ASP A 380 2.18 13.72 5.74
N VAL A 381 1.48 12.69 6.23
CA VAL A 381 1.99 11.32 6.30
C VAL A 381 1.72 10.60 4.98
N HIS A 382 2.66 9.77 4.55
CA HIS A 382 2.57 9.09 3.26
C HIS A 382 2.91 7.60 3.39
N PRO A 383 1.96 6.67 3.22
CA PRO A 383 2.31 5.30 2.91
C PRO A 383 2.94 5.29 1.51
N TRP A 384 4.15 4.78 1.38
CA TRP A 384 4.84 4.66 0.11
C TRP A 384 4.95 3.21 -0.28
N HIS A 385 4.44 2.90 -1.47
CA HIS A 385 4.37 1.57 -2.04
C HIS A 385 5.28 1.45 -3.26
N ALA A 386 5.94 0.30 -3.40
CA ALA A 386 6.69 -0.05 -4.61
C ALA A 386 6.11 -1.31 -5.24
N HIS A 387 5.81 -1.23 -6.53
CA HIS A 387 5.48 -2.38 -7.37
C HIS A 387 6.74 -3.21 -7.67
N GLY A 388 6.53 -4.47 -8.07
CA GLY A 388 7.60 -5.42 -8.38
C GLY A 388 8.16 -6.11 -7.12
N GLU A 389 9.48 -6.15 -7.01
CA GLU A 389 10.16 -6.82 -5.89
C GLU A 389 10.07 -6.00 -4.58
N HIS A 390 9.92 -6.71 -3.46
CA HIS A 390 10.02 -6.12 -2.14
C HIS A 390 11.39 -5.46 -1.92
N TYR A 391 11.40 -4.36 -1.17
CA TYR A 391 12.61 -3.66 -0.76
C TYR A 391 12.92 -3.93 0.72
N TYR A 392 14.19 -3.74 1.09
CA TYR A 392 14.61 -3.71 2.48
C TYR A 392 14.39 -2.33 3.06
N ASP A 393 13.53 -2.27 4.06
CA ASP A 393 13.19 -1.04 4.74
C ASP A 393 14.23 -0.70 5.82
N ILE A 394 15.08 0.29 5.57
CA ILE A 394 16.16 0.68 6.49
C ILE A 394 15.70 1.69 7.55
N GLY A 395 14.39 1.99 7.59
CA GLY A 395 13.76 2.85 8.57
C GLY A 395 13.68 4.33 8.15
N GLY A 396 13.24 5.16 9.08
CA GLY A 396 13.08 6.61 8.90
C GLY A 396 13.50 7.44 10.10
N GLY A 397 13.43 8.76 9.93
CA GLY A 397 13.72 9.73 10.97
C GLY A 397 13.27 11.15 10.63
N PRO A 398 13.24 12.05 11.63
CA PRO A 398 13.00 13.47 11.39
C PRO A 398 14.24 14.16 10.78
N GLY A 399 14.02 15.36 10.26
CA GLY A 399 14.97 16.23 9.58
C GLY A 399 15.23 15.88 8.11
N ALA A 400 16.30 16.48 7.60
CA ALA A 400 16.88 16.09 6.33
C ALA A 400 17.60 14.74 6.44
N PHE A 401 17.50 13.93 5.40
CA PHE A 401 18.23 12.67 5.30
C PHE A 401 19.74 12.88 5.39
N ASP A 402 20.38 12.14 6.29
CA ASP A 402 21.82 12.00 6.40
C ASP A 402 22.17 10.50 6.44
N PRO A 403 23.04 10.00 5.54
CA PRO A 403 23.35 8.58 5.47
C PRO A 403 24.04 8.04 6.74
N ASN A 404 24.83 8.84 7.44
CA ASN A 404 25.48 8.40 8.69
C ASN A 404 24.44 8.27 9.81
N VAL A 405 23.46 9.16 9.86
CA VAL A 405 22.33 9.06 10.80
C VAL A 405 21.49 7.82 10.51
N ALA A 406 21.24 7.53 9.23
CA ALA A 406 20.54 6.30 8.83
C ALA A 406 21.30 5.04 9.26
N GLU A 407 22.61 4.97 9.01
CA GLU A 407 23.43 3.82 9.43
C GLU A 407 23.51 3.65 10.95
N GLU A 408 23.59 4.74 11.73
CA GLU A 408 23.63 4.62 13.19
C GLU A 408 22.28 4.15 13.74
N ARG A 409 21.15 4.56 13.15
CA ARG A 409 19.81 4.06 13.52
C ARG A 409 19.63 2.59 13.17
N LEU A 410 20.18 2.16 12.04
CA LEU A 410 20.11 0.79 11.53
C LEU A 410 20.99 -0.20 12.32
N LYS A 411 21.96 0.30 13.09
CA LYS A 411 22.96 -0.50 13.79
C LYS A 411 22.33 -1.53 14.74
N GLY A 412 22.74 -2.78 14.59
CA GLY A 412 22.24 -3.89 15.41
C GLY A 412 20.86 -4.42 14.98
N THR A 413 20.31 -3.90 13.89
CA THR A 413 19.05 -4.36 13.31
C THR A 413 19.30 -5.15 12.03
N GLN A 414 18.31 -5.93 11.61
CA GLN A 414 18.30 -6.59 10.31
C GLN A 414 16.95 -6.29 9.64
N PRO A 415 16.92 -5.39 8.63
CA PRO A 415 15.70 -5.05 7.92
C PRO A 415 14.93 -6.25 7.37
N VAL A 416 13.61 -6.17 7.44
CA VAL A 416 12.70 -7.10 6.78
C VAL A 416 12.36 -6.59 5.37
N LEU A 417 12.00 -7.50 4.47
CA LEU A 417 11.47 -7.14 3.17
C LEU A 417 10.04 -6.61 3.33
N ARG A 418 9.75 -5.49 2.66
CA ARG A 418 8.48 -4.76 2.69
C ARG A 418 8.18 -4.26 1.28
N ASP A 419 6.92 -3.96 1.02
CA ASP A 419 6.52 -3.25 -0.19
C ASP A 419 5.84 -1.93 0.14
N THR A 420 5.39 -1.74 1.39
CA THR A 420 4.74 -0.50 1.83
C THR A 420 5.23 -0.04 3.20
N THR A 421 5.73 1.18 3.29
CA THR A 421 6.23 1.77 4.55
C THR A 421 5.83 3.24 4.68
N MET A 422 5.78 3.72 5.92
CA MET A 422 5.29 5.07 6.22
C MET A 422 6.44 6.09 6.19
N LEU A 423 6.30 7.12 5.36
CA LEU A 423 7.01 8.38 5.50
C LEU A 423 6.20 9.27 6.47
N PHE A 424 6.71 9.40 7.70
CA PHE A 424 6.07 10.21 8.73
C PHE A 424 6.36 11.71 8.55
N ARG A 425 5.40 12.53 8.97
CA ARG A 425 5.57 13.99 8.94
C ARG A 425 6.28 14.56 10.16
N TYR A 426 6.27 13.90 11.32
CA TYR A 426 6.82 14.34 12.61
C TYR A 426 6.23 15.64 13.20
N ASN A 427 5.92 16.64 12.36
CA ASN A 427 5.24 17.88 12.68
C ASN A 427 4.11 18.11 11.67
N ALA A 428 3.09 18.88 12.06
CA ALA A 428 2.01 19.26 11.14
C ALA A 428 2.46 20.30 10.09
N THR A 429 3.41 21.17 10.46
CA THR A 429 3.95 22.22 9.60
C THR A 429 5.45 22.41 9.83
N THR A 430 6.12 22.99 8.85
CA THR A 430 7.53 23.42 8.84
C THR A 430 7.68 24.67 7.96
N GLN A 431 8.89 25.16 7.66
CA GLN A 431 9.04 26.23 6.67
C GLN A 431 8.72 25.72 5.25
N PRO A 432 8.19 26.55 4.34
CA PRO A 432 8.08 26.20 2.93
C PRO A 432 9.43 25.71 2.40
N ASP A 433 9.41 24.63 1.60
CA ASP A 433 10.59 24.03 0.97
C ASP A 433 11.61 23.40 1.95
N GLU A 434 11.29 23.32 3.25
CA GLU A 434 12.17 22.71 4.26
C GLU A 434 12.09 21.18 4.27
N LYS A 435 13.25 20.52 4.32
CA LYS A 435 13.37 19.06 4.51
C LYS A 435 13.06 18.69 5.95
N HIS A 436 12.07 17.82 6.17
CA HIS A 436 11.58 17.56 7.53
C HIS A 436 11.47 16.10 7.96
N GLY A 437 11.12 15.15 7.10
CA GLY A 437 11.04 13.74 7.48
C GLY A 437 11.59 12.86 6.37
N TRP A 438 12.18 11.72 6.70
CA TRP A 438 12.69 10.80 5.69
C TRP A 438 12.38 9.33 5.99
N ARG A 439 12.25 8.55 4.92
CA ARG A 439 12.22 7.08 4.90
C ARG A 439 13.21 6.61 3.85
N ALA A 440 13.93 5.53 4.09
CA ALA A 440 14.86 5.00 3.11
C ALA A 440 14.72 3.49 2.93
N TRP A 441 14.96 3.05 1.69
CA TRP A 441 14.86 1.67 1.25
C TRP A 441 16.14 1.26 0.54
N ARG A 442 16.48 -0.03 0.62
CA ARG A 442 17.50 -0.65 -0.24
C ARG A 442 16.90 -1.79 -1.03
N LEU A 443 17.23 -1.87 -2.31
CA LEU A 443 16.88 -3.00 -3.16
C LEU A 443 18.01 -3.32 -4.13
N ARG A 444 18.09 -4.59 -4.51
CA ARG A 444 18.90 -5.02 -5.65
C ARG A 444 17.97 -5.06 -6.85
N VAL A 445 18.35 -4.41 -7.94
CA VAL A 445 17.53 -4.40 -9.16
C VAL A 445 17.75 -5.72 -9.88
N GLN A 446 16.82 -6.68 -9.73
CA GLN A 446 16.98 -8.03 -10.29
C GLN A 446 15.98 -8.33 -11.40
N GLN A 447 14.79 -7.73 -11.33
CA GLN A 447 13.73 -7.93 -12.31
C GLN A 447 13.64 -6.76 -13.30
N PRO A 448 13.85 -7.00 -14.62
CA PRO A 448 13.57 -6.00 -15.63
C PRO A 448 12.07 -5.69 -15.70
N GLY A 449 11.72 -4.43 -15.92
CA GLY A 449 10.32 -4.03 -16.04
C GLY A 449 10.09 -2.53 -15.86
N VAL A 450 8.83 -2.14 -15.96
CA VAL A 450 8.34 -0.79 -15.71
C VAL A 450 7.47 -0.85 -14.46
N TRP A 451 7.93 -0.22 -13.39
CA TRP A 451 7.33 -0.35 -12.05
C TRP A 451 6.90 1.01 -11.53
N MET A 452 5.76 1.06 -10.86
CA MET A 452 5.34 2.25 -10.13
C MET A 452 5.91 2.26 -8.71
N ILE A 453 6.39 3.43 -8.28
CA ILE A 453 6.62 3.72 -6.85
C ILE A 453 5.81 4.97 -6.52
N HIS A 454 4.89 4.86 -5.58
CA HIS A 454 3.90 5.90 -5.36
C HIS A 454 3.40 5.98 -3.92
N CYS A 455 2.76 7.10 -3.59
CA CYS A 455 1.99 7.20 -2.36
C CYS A 455 0.72 6.36 -2.48
N HIS A 456 0.47 5.53 -1.46
CA HIS A 456 -0.72 4.69 -1.35
C HIS A 456 -1.90 5.41 -0.67
N THR A 457 -1.77 6.71 -0.40
CA THR A 457 -2.92 7.58 -0.15
C THR A 457 -3.54 7.92 -1.51
N LEU A 458 -4.71 7.37 -1.80
CA LEU A 458 -5.33 7.35 -3.12
C LEU A 458 -5.51 8.76 -3.70
N GLN A 459 -5.91 9.72 -2.87
CA GLN A 459 -6.06 11.11 -3.31
C GLN A 459 -4.73 11.74 -3.72
N HIS A 460 -3.64 11.41 -3.03
CA HIS A 460 -2.31 11.94 -3.36
C HIS A 460 -1.81 11.34 -4.66
N MET A 461 -2.04 10.04 -4.87
CA MET A 461 -1.75 9.37 -6.14
C MET A 461 -2.46 10.07 -7.32
N LEU A 462 -3.77 10.34 -7.20
CA LEU A 462 -4.54 11.07 -8.22
C LEU A 462 -4.02 12.50 -8.47
N MET A 463 -3.55 13.17 -7.43
CA MET A 463 -2.93 14.50 -7.49
C MET A 463 -1.45 14.46 -7.94
N GLY A 464 -0.94 13.29 -8.33
CA GLY A 464 0.32 13.14 -9.03
C GLY A 464 1.51 12.58 -8.24
N MET A 465 1.28 12.10 -7.01
CA MET A 465 2.30 11.57 -6.09
C MET A 465 2.70 10.12 -6.44
N GLN A 466 3.24 9.96 -7.63
CA GLN A 466 3.60 8.68 -8.24
C GLN A 466 4.78 8.88 -9.19
N THR A 467 5.56 7.82 -9.37
CA THR A 467 6.73 7.80 -10.25
C THR A 467 6.81 6.49 -11.01
N VAL A 468 7.39 6.53 -12.20
CA VAL A 468 7.68 5.34 -13.01
C VAL A 468 9.18 5.06 -13.00
N TRP A 469 9.52 3.82 -12.68
CA TRP A 469 10.86 3.29 -12.62
C TRP A 469 11.05 2.27 -13.73
N VAL A 470 12.18 2.36 -14.44
CA VAL A 470 12.50 1.47 -15.56
C VAL A 470 13.73 0.67 -15.19
N PHE A 471 13.53 -0.60 -14.85
CA PHE A 471 14.60 -1.51 -14.45
C PHE A 471 15.06 -2.33 -15.65
N GLY A 472 16.35 -2.27 -15.96
CA GLY A 472 16.95 -2.88 -17.14
C GLY A 472 17.12 -1.92 -18.32
N ASP A 473 17.91 -2.35 -19.29
CA ASP A 473 17.98 -1.67 -20.59
C ASP A 473 16.79 -2.05 -21.48
N ALA A 474 16.68 -1.40 -22.64
CA ALA A 474 15.55 -1.61 -23.52
C ALA A 474 15.48 -3.04 -24.10
N GLU A 475 16.60 -3.75 -24.25
CA GLU A 475 16.60 -5.15 -24.69
C GLU A 475 15.99 -6.05 -23.60
N GLN A 476 16.31 -5.79 -22.34
CA GLN A 476 15.78 -6.53 -21.20
C GLN A 476 14.31 -6.22 -20.91
N VAL A 477 13.90 -4.94 -21.01
CA VAL A 477 12.51 -4.52 -20.75
C VAL A 477 11.57 -4.94 -21.89
N LEU A 478 12.06 -4.94 -23.14
CA LEU A 478 11.31 -5.32 -24.34
C LEU A 478 11.70 -6.71 -24.83
N ALA A 479 11.98 -7.63 -23.91
CA ALA A 479 12.47 -8.97 -24.23
C ALA A 479 11.45 -9.81 -25.00
N LEU A 480 10.15 -9.50 -24.92
CA LEU A 480 9.11 -10.22 -25.62
C LEU A 480 9.01 -9.72 -27.08
N PRO A 481 8.90 -10.62 -28.07
CA PRO A 481 8.71 -10.22 -29.46
C PRO A 481 7.46 -9.35 -29.61
N LYS A 482 7.56 -8.26 -30.38
CA LYS A 482 6.41 -7.35 -30.60
C LYS A 482 5.17 -8.08 -31.14
N ALA A 483 5.35 -9.08 -31.99
CA ALA A 483 4.26 -9.90 -32.52
C ALA A 483 3.49 -10.66 -31.43
N ASP A 484 4.16 -11.02 -30.34
CA ASP A 484 3.56 -11.73 -29.21
C ASP A 484 2.90 -10.77 -28.22
N VAL A 485 3.02 -9.44 -28.39
CA VAL A 485 2.43 -8.46 -27.47
C VAL A 485 1.60 -7.38 -28.16
N GLU A 486 1.40 -7.46 -29.48
CA GLU A 486 0.74 -6.44 -30.30
C GLU A 486 -0.67 -6.09 -29.76
N GLY A 487 -1.39 -7.10 -29.27
CA GLY A 487 -2.69 -6.95 -28.66
C GLY A 487 -2.75 -6.05 -27.42
N TYR A 488 -1.70 -6.08 -26.60
CA TYR A 488 -1.60 -5.25 -25.40
C TYR A 488 -1.35 -3.77 -25.73
N LEU A 489 -0.82 -3.48 -26.93
CA LEU A 489 -0.41 -2.13 -27.30
C LEU A 489 -1.60 -1.23 -27.66
N THR A 490 -2.71 -1.82 -28.09
CA THR A 490 -3.92 -1.08 -28.46
C THR A 490 -4.95 -1.11 -27.33
N TYR A 491 -5.53 0.05 -26.99
CA TYR A 491 -6.65 0.13 -26.04
C TYR A 491 -7.83 -0.72 -26.55
N GLY A 492 -8.21 -1.76 -25.80
CA GLY A 492 -9.23 -2.72 -26.21
C GLY A 492 -8.84 -3.63 -27.39
N GLY A 493 -7.53 -3.89 -27.56
CA GLY A 493 -7.02 -4.89 -28.52
C GLY A 493 -7.50 -6.32 -28.24
N ASP A 494 -7.00 -7.29 -29.03
CA ASP A 494 -7.44 -8.71 -29.01
C ASP A 494 -7.10 -9.48 -27.72
N VAL A 495 -6.07 -9.08 -26.99
CA VAL A 495 -5.77 -9.60 -25.63
C VAL A 495 -6.87 -9.28 -24.62
N TYR A 496 -7.76 -8.33 -24.95
CA TYR A 496 -8.98 -8.07 -24.20
C TYR A 496 -10.12 -8.86 -24.85
N GLY A 497 -10.64 -9.86 -24.13
CA GLY A 497 -11.83 -10.59 -24.54
C GLY A 497 -13.08 -9.73 -24.37
N ASN A 498 -14.20 -10.16 -24.96
CA ASN A 498 -15.50 -9.51 -24.78
C ASN A 498 -16.65 -10.54 -24.92
N SER A 499 -17.88 -10.07 -25.04
CA SER A 499 -19.06 -10.96 -25.18
C SER A 499 -19.04 -11.85 -26.44
N SER A 500 -18.20 -11.54 -27.43
CA SER A 500 -18.15 -12.23 -28.73
C SER A 500 -16.91 -13.11 -28.95
N HIS A 501 -15.84 -12.93 -28.17
CA HIS A 501 -14.64 -13.78 -28.21
C HIS A 501 -13.90 -13.81 -26.87
N ALA A 502 -13.16 -14.90 -26.62
CA ALA A 502 -12.24 -15.00 -25.49
C ALA A 502 -11.02 -14.08 -25.70
N PRO A 503 -10.33 -13.66 -24.62
CA PRO A 503 -9.05 -12.95 -24.75
C PRO A 503 -7.99 -13.86 -25.39
N ASP A 504 -7.15 -13.30 -26.25
CA ASP A 504 -5.93 -13.96 -26.71
C ASP A 504 -4.85 -13.82 -25.61
N VAL A 505 -4.58 -14.91 -24.89
CA VAL A 505 -3.67 -14.89 -23.73
C VAL A 505 -2.25 -15.26 -24.14
N VAL A 506 -1.31 -14.40 -23.76
CA VAL A 506 0.11 -14.64 -23.95
C VAL A 506 0.68 -15.20 -22.66
N HIS A 507 0.95 -16.51 -22.65
CA HIS A 507 1.54 -17.18 -21.50
C HIS A 507 3.03 -16.86 -21.37
N PHE A 508 3.35 -15.79 -20.63
CA PHE A 508 4.72 -15.28 -20.50
C PHE A 508 5.70 -16.30 -19.91
N SER A 509 5.18 -17.24 -19.11
CA SER A 509 5.94 -18.39 -18.58
C SER A 509 6.46 -19.33 -19.67
N GLU A 510 5.76 -19.43 -20.80
CA GLU A 510 6.09 -20.33 -21.92
C GLU A 510 7.04 -19.66 -22.93
N LEU A 511 7.02 -18.33 -23.01
CA LEU A 511 7.90 -17.55 -23.89
C LEU A 511 9.32 -17.41 -23.35
N ASN A 512 9.48 -17.40 -22.02
CA ASN A 512 10.77 -17.26 -21.36
C ASN A 512 11.39 -18.60 -21.03
N GLY A 513 12.01 -19.23 -22.02
CA GLY A 513 12.71 -20.51 -21.90
C GLY A 513 13.94 -20.55 -20.98
N SER A 514 14.04 -19.75 -19.90
CA SER A 514 14.93 -19.87 -18.71
C SER A 514 15.32 -18.53 -18.05
N THR A 515 14.90 -17.38 -18.58
CA THR A 515 15.45 -16.06 -18.23
C THR A 515 14.92 -15.43 -16.94
N TYR A 516 13.83 -15.95 -16.36
CA TYR A 516 13.30 -15.53 -15.05
C TYR A 516 13.47 -16.63 -13.99
N GLY A 517 14.57 -17.38 -14.05
CA GLY A 517 15.01 -18.22 -12.94
C GLY A 517 15.51 -17.34 -11.79
N ILE A 518 14.58 -16.83 -10.99
CA ILE A 518 14.85 -16.11 -9.73
C ILE A 518 15.14 -17.13 -8.62
#